data_AF-A0A4Q3W8D1-F1
#
_entry.id   AF-A0A4Q3W8D1-F1
#
_cell.length_a   1.000
_cell.length_b   1.000
_cell.length_c   1.000
_cell.angle_alpha   90.00
_cell.angle_beta   90.00
_cell.angle_gamma   90.00
#
_symmetry.space_group_name_H-M   'P 1'
#
loop_
_entity.id
_entity.type
_entity.pdbx_description
1 polymer ?
#
loop_
_entity_poly.entity_id
_entity_poly.type
_entity_poly.pdbx_seq_one_letter_code
_entity_poly.pdbx_strand_id
1 'polypeptide(L)' 'MRTLVIGDIHGGLRALKQALERAGASNRDTLIFLGDYV' A
#
# COMPACT_ATOMS: atom_id res chain seq x y z
N MET A 1 12.80 -11.50 -0.92
CA MET A 1 11.96 -10.58 -0.12
C MET A 1 11.52 -9.46 -1.05
N ARG A 2 10.23 -9.35 -1.36
CA ARG A 2 9.68 -8.34 -2.28
C ARG A 2 9.25 -7.12 -1.46
N THR A 3 9.48 -5.92 -2.00
CA THR A 3 9.10 -4.66 -1.37
C THR A 3 8.08 -3.95 -2.24
N LEU A 4 6.98 -3.49 -1.64
CA LEU A 4 5.97 -2.65 -2.29
C LEU A 4 6.00 -1.27 -1.65
N VAL A 5 6.17 -0.23 -2.47
CA VAL A 5 6.20 1.15 -2.02
C VAL A 5 4.87 1.82 -2.38
N ILE A 6 4.22 2.40 -1.37
CA ILE A 6 2.96 3.12 -1.50
C ILE A 6 3.27 4.61 -1.31
N GLY A 7 2.94 5.41 -2.32
CA GLY A 7 3.00 6.87 -2.25
C GLY A 7 1.81 7.44 -1.48
N ASP A 8 1.31 8.58 -1.94
CA ASP A 8 0.27 9.34 -1.23
C ASP A 8 -1.06 8.58 -1.14
N ILE A 9 -1.70 8.64 0.03
CA ILE A 9 -2.97 7.96 0.31
C ILE A 9 -4.14 8.94 0.34
N HIS A 10 -3.95 10.17 0.83
CA HIS A 10 -4.97 11.22 0.92
C HIS A 10 -6.30 10.74 1.53
N GLY A 11 -6.25 10.04 2.67
CA GLY A 11 -7.42 9.47 3.35
C GLY A 11 -8.12 8.32 2.60
N GLY A 12 -7.59 7.87 1.46
CA GLY A 12 -8.22 6.94 0.52
C GLY A 12 -8.22 5.46 0.94
N LEU A 13 -8.83 5.10 2.09
CA LEU A 13 -8.83 3.72 2.61
C LEU A 13 -9.35 2.68 1.59
N ARG A 14 -10.42 3.00 0.85
CA ARG A 14 -10.98 2.09 -0.15
C ARG A 14 -10.04 1.88 -1.35
N ALA A 15 -9.31 2.91 -1.76
CA ALA A 15 -8.34 2.84 -2.83
C ALA A 15 -7.12 2.01 -2.40
N LEU A 16 -6.62 2.25 -1.18
CA LEU A 16 -5.53 1.49 -0.60
C LEU A 16 -5.83 -0.02 -0.54
N LYS A 17 -7.03 -0.39 -0.07
CA LYS A 17 -7.44 -1.81 -0.04
C LYS A 17 -7.41 -2.46 -1.43
N GLN A 18 -7.95 -1.78 -2.44
CA GLN A 18 -7.94 -2.28 -3.82
C GLN A 18 -6.51 -2.37 -4.40
N ALA A 19 -5.65 -1.41 -4.08
CA ALA A 19 -4.25 -1.42 -4.52
C ALA A 19 -3.49 -2.62 -3.94
N LEU A 20 -3.64 -2.88 -2.64
CA LEU A 20 -3.03 -4.03 -1.98
C LEU A 20 -3.55 -5.37 -2.52
N GLU A 21 -4.86 -5.47 -2.80
CA GLU A 21 -5.47 -6.65 -3.40
C GLU A 21 -4.93 -6.92 -4.82
N ARG A 22 -4.92 -5.89 -5.68
CA ARG A 22 -4.41 -6.00 -7.06
C ARG A 22 -2.92 -6.30 -7.13
N ALA A 23 -2.14 -5.79 -6.18
CA ALA A 23 -0.72 -6.09 -6.06
C ALA A 23 -0.44 -7.51 -5.54
N GLY A 24 -1.47 -8.23 -5.06
CA GLY A 24 -1.32 -9.52 -4.41
C GLY A 24 -0.40 -9.40 -3.19
N ALA A 25 -0.58 -8.34 -2.39
CA ALA A 25 0.22 -8.11 -1.19
C ALA A 25 -0.01 -9.24 -0.18
N SER A 26 1.06 -9.73 0.40
CA SER A 26 1.09 -10.84 1.34
C SER A 26 1.92 -10.47 2.57
N ASN A 27 1.82 -11.28 3.62
CA ASN A 27 2.64 -11.12 4.83
C ASN A 27 4.14 -11.37 4.64
N ARG A 28 4.57 -11.83 3.45
CA ARG A 28 5.98 -12.00 3.09
C ARG A 28 6.58 -10.76 2.43
N ASP A 29 5.73 -9.78 2.11
CA ASP A 29 6.14 -8.54 1.49
C ASP A 29 6.46 -7.49 2.55
N THR A 30 7.44 -6.64 2.25
CA THR A 30 7.67 -5.43 3.02
C THR A 30 6.88 -4.29 2.38
N LEU A 31 6.02 -3.63 3.15
CA LEU A 31 5.27 -2.46 2.70
C LEU A 31 5.95 -1.20 3.23
N ILE A 32 6.27 -0.26 2.36
CA ILE A 32 6.82 1.06 2.72
C ILE A 32 5.82 2.13 2.31
N PHE A 33 5.44 2.98 3.25
CA PHE A 33 4.52 4.11 3.04
C PHE A 33 5.31 5.41 3.07
N LEU A 34 5.13 6.26 2.05
CA LEU A 34 5.90 7.49 1.91
C LEU A 34 5.28 8.71 2.60
N GLY A 35 4.02 8.62 3.06
CA GLY A 35 3.35 9.68 3.81
C GLY A 35 1.98 10.03 3.23
N ASP A 36 1.53 11.24 3.52
CA ASP A 36 0.26 11.82 3.05
C ASP A 36 -0.96 10.90 3.27
N TYR A 37 -1.20 10.60 4.55
CA TYR A 37 -2.25 9.69 4.97
C TYR A 37 -3.64 10.34 5.03
N VAL A 38 -3.72 11.67 5.16
CA VAL A 38 -4.94 12.44 5.44
C VAL A 38 -5.03 13.64 4.53
#